data_AF-A0A936F196-F1
#
_entry.id   AF-A0A936F196-F1
#
_cell.length_a   1.000
_cell.length_b   1.000
_cell.length_c   1.000
_cell.angle_alpha   90.00
_cell.angle_beta   90.00
_cell.angle_gamma   90.00
#
_symmetry.space_group_name_H-M   'P 1'
#
loop_
_entity.id
_entity.type
_entity.pdbx_description
1 polymer ?
#
loop_
_entity_poly.entity_id
_entity_poly.type
_entity_poly.pdbx_seq_one_letter_code
_entity_poly.pdbx_strand_id
1 'polypeptide(L)'
;MDWFALKHALLSHLPVAAGLLLPWALLAAQRPGRGIRPWWTVARYLGWAGLFGTFCAFVSGLATARFLALIPPHRFLPVPPQGPGPESLLFRHALWGLGSLLVGIGATWAMNRPRKDHESLGFRALLLGLGWCAMLLVVGEGGYRLAHDSLRPPTPVAAALAPPVPKPALDSESTLPVRALDYASLEAIHPEPVKSPAHGGRWIRAWVSPEAAPAYRAGQPLPSGALVVLSSSEDRWGRPSAEPGPIHALELKASGPTLTFYWARVPMDRRPEFGGESRVYWRGQDPHLEACRTCHAEGMADPAQRSRWRAKRVVPDAAD
;
A
#
# COMPACT_ATOMS: atom_id res chain seq x y z
N MET A 1 8.10 -5.66 5.65
CA MET A 1 9.33 -5.10 5.04
C MET A 1 9.05 -4.12 3.89
N ASP A 2 7.82 -3.57 3.81
CA ASP A 2 7.39 -2.57 2.79
C ASP A 2 7.99 -1.19 2.95
N TRP A 3 8.76 -1.02 4.02
CA TRP A 3 9.42 0.21 4.40
C TRP A 3 10.23 0.82 3.26
N PHE A 4 10.90 0.02 2.43
CA PHE A 4 11.73 0.54 1.33
C PHE A 4 10.93 1.02 0.12
N ALA A 5 9.83 0.35 -0.24
CA ALA A 5 8.97 0.75 -1.34
C ALA A 5 8.19 2.04 -1.02
N LEU A 6 7.65 2.16 0.20
CA LEU A 6 7.03 3.39 0.72
C LEU A 6 8.06 4.53 0.87
N LYS A 7 9.30 4.20 1.24
CA LYS A 7 10.38 5.18 1.32
C LYS A 7 10.86 5.68 -0.01
N HIS A 8 10.89 4.87 -1.07
CA HIS A 8 11.37 5.35 -2.36
C HIS A 8 10.50 6.51 -2.87
N ALA A 9 9.17 6.36 -2.80
CA ALA A 9 8.25 7.45 -3.10
C ALA A 9 8.55 8.67 -2.23
N LEU A 10 8.64 8.54 -0.90
CA LEU A 10 8.97 9.64 0.00
C LEU A 10 10.33 10.31 -0.32
N LEU A 11 11.37 9.51 -0.56
CA LEU A 11 12.74 9.95 -0.85
C LEU A 11 12.86 10.62 -2.22
N SER A 12 11.94 10.35 -3.16
CA SER A 12 11.91 10.99 -4.46
C SER A 12 11.36 12.43 -4.44
N HIS A 13 10.62 12.83 -3.39
CA HIS A 13 10.05 14.18 -3.31
C HIS A 13 11.12 15.25 -3.09
N LEU A 14 12.12 14.96 -2.26
CA LEU A 14 13.21 15.88 -1.95
C LEU A 14 14.00 16.31 -3.22
N PRO A 15 14.51 15.40 -4.07
CA PRO A 15 15.22 15.80 -5.28
C PRO A 15 14.31 16.51 -6.27
N VAL A 16 13.04 16.12 -6.39
CA VAL A 16 12.08 16.80 -7.28
C VAL A 16 11.83 18.23 -6.83
N ALA A 17 11.55 18.45 -5.53
CA ALA A 17 11.35 19.79 -4.98
C ALA A 17 12.61 20.66 -5.16
N ALA A 18 13.78 20.12 -4.85
CA ALA A 18 15.05 20.83 -5.02
C ALA A 18 15.34 21.15 -6.50
N GLY A 19 15.11 20.20 -7.41
CA GLY A 19 15.30 20.37 -8.84
C GLY A 19 14.34 21.37 -9.48
N LEU A 20 13.10 21.45 -9.01
CA LEU A 20 12.11 22.43 -9.45
C LEU A 20 12.43 23.84 -8.98
N LEU A 21 12.92 24.00 -7.74
CA LEU A 21 13.23 25.30 -7.16
C LEU A 21 14.59 25.85 -7.61
N LEU A 22 15.53 24.98 -7.97
CA LEU A 22 16.90 25.36 -8.33
C LEU A 22 16.99 26.33 -9.52
N PRO A 23 16.30 26.13 -10.67
CA PRO A 23 16.31 27.09 -11.76
C PRO A 23 15.85 28.49 -11.36
N TRP A 24 14.84 28.59 -10.49
CA TRP A 24 14.33 29.88 -9.99
C TRP A 24 15.35 30.58 -9.11
N ALA A 25 16.01 29.84 -8.22
CA ALA A 25 17.11 30.39 -7.40
C ALA A 25 18.28 30.86 -8.27
N LEU A 26 18.64 30.11 -9.32
CA LEU A 26 19.71 30.46 -10.25
C LEU A 26 19.36 31.69 -11.12
N LEU A 27 18.10 31.83 -11.54
CA LEU A 27 17.58 33.03 -12.21
C LEU A 27 17.60 34.25 -11.29
N ALA A 28 17.12 34.10 -10.05
CA ALA A 28 17.13 35.17 -9.06
C ALA A 28 18.56 35.63 -8.73
N ALA A 29 19.53 34.71 -8.74
CA ALA A 29 20.94 35.01 -8.54
C ALA A 29 21.57 35.79 -9.71
N GLN A 30 20.96 35.84 -10.90
CA GLN A 30 21.42 36.69 -12.01
C GLN A 30 21.06 38.17 -11.84
N ARG A 31 20.22 38.53 -10.86
CA ARG A 31 19.74 39.91 -10.70
C ARG A 31 20.87 40.84 -10.19
N PRO A 32 21.18 41.94 -10.91
CA PRO A 32 22.17 42.92 -10.46
C PRO A 32 21.82 43.53 -9.09
N GLY A 33 22.84 43.81 -8.27
CA GLY A 33 22.67 44.46 -6.96
C GLY A 33 22.44 43.46 -5.80
N ARG A 34 21.20 43.37 -5.31
CA ARG A 34 20.88 42.66 -4.03
C ARG A 34 20.68 41.14 -4.15
N GLY A 35 20.66 40.58 -5.36
CA GLY A 35 20.28 39.19 -5.61
C GLY A 35 21.41 38.16 -5.59
N ILE A 36 22.67 38.58 -5.73
CA ILE A 36 23.74 37.63 -6.07
C ILE A 36 24.09 36.72 -4.89
N ARG A 37 24.53 37.26 -3.74
CA ARG A 37 25.00 36.44 -2.61
C ARG A 37 23.93 35.55 -1.94
N PRO A 38 22.73 36.04 -1.58
CA PRO A 38 21.76 35.22 -0.87
C PRO A 38 21.21 34.11 -1.77
N TRP A 39 20.82 34.41 -3.01
CA TRP A 39 20.27 33.41 -3.92
C TRP A 39 21.31 32.43 -4.43
N TRP A 40 22.58 32.83 -4.55
CA TRP A 40 23.65 31.89 -4.87
C TRP A 40 23.89 30.87 -3.75
N THR A 41 23.78 31.30 -2.50
CA THR A 41 23.87 30.40 -1.33
C THR A 41 22.69 29.43 -1.30
N VAL A 42 21.48 29.93 -1.56
CA VAL A 42 20.27 29.10 -1.71
C VAL A 42 20.43 28.09 -2.84
N ALA A 43 20.95 28.50 -4.00
CA ALA A 43 21.19 27.59 -5.13
C ALA A 43 22.17 26.48 -4.77
N ARG A 44 23.26 26.78 -4.04
CA ARG A 44 24.21 25.76 -3.57
C ARG A 44 23.57 24.79 -2.57
N TYR A 45 22.74 25.29 -1.65
CA TYR A 45 22.00 24.46 -0.72
C TYR A 45 21.03 23.52 -1.45
N LEU A 46 20.20 24.07 -2.35
CA LEU A 46 19.29 23.28 -3.17
C LEU A 46 20.04 22.27 -4.04
N GLY A 47 21.18 22.64 -4.61
CA GLY A 47 22.03 21.75 -5.38
C GLY A 47 22.52 20.55 -4.56
N TRP A 48 23.08 20.78 -3.37
CA TRP A 48 23.54 19.70 -2.49
C TRP A 48 22.39 18.84 -1.95
N ALA A 49 21.30 19.47 -1.49
CA ALA A 49 20.12 18.76 -0.99
C ALA A 49 19.46 17.91 -2.08
N GLY A 50 19.32 18.47 -3.28
CA GLY A 50 18.79 17.77 -4.44
C GLY A 50 19.69 16.62 -4.90
N LEU A 51 21.01 16.80 -4.85
CA LEU A 51 21.97 15.76 -5.26
C LEU A 51 21.94 14.59 -4.28
N PHE A 52 21.98 14.89 -2.98
CA PHE A 52 21.86 13.88 -1.94
C PHE A 52 20.51 13.13 -2.01
N GLY A 53 19.42 13.87 -2.22
CA GLY A 53 18.10 13.30 -2.44
C GLY A 53 18.06 12.38 -3.67
N THR A 54 18.67 12.80 -4.79
CA THR A 54 18.71 12.02 -6.04
C THR A 54 19.49 10.73 -5.84
N PHE A 55 20.62 10.78 -5.14
CA PHE A 55 21.40 9.59 -4.78
C PHE A 55 20.59 8.62 -3.91
N CYS A 56 19.96 9.11 -2.84
CA CYS A 56 19.13 8.29 -1.95
C CYS A 56 17.92 7.69 -2.69
N ALA A 57 17.26 8.47 -3.55
CA ALA A 57 16.17 8.00 -4.40
C ALA A 57 16.65 6.91 -5.36
N PHE A 58 17.81 7.07 -6.00
CA PHE A 58 18.37 6.09 -6.92
C PHE A 58 18.70 4.76 -6.23
N VAL A 59 19.40 4.82 -5.08
CA VAL A 59 19.76 3.61 -4.30
C VAL A 59 18.50 2.91 -3.78
N SER A 60 17.55 3.66 -3.22
CA SER A 60 16.28 3.09 -2.73
C SER A 60 15.43 2.50 -3.87
N GLY A 61 15.48 3.08 -5.07
CA GLY A 61 14.79 2.57 -6.25
C GLY A 61 15.37 1.23 -6.71
N LEU A 62 16.70 1.10 -6.78
CA LEU A 62 17.37 -0.17 -7.09
C LEU A 62 17.09 -1.24 -6.04
N ALA A 63 17.12 -0.88 -4.75
CA ALA A 63 16.79 -1.80 -3.66
C ALA A 63 15.33 -2.28 -3.76
N THR A 64 14.40 -1.38 -4.06
CA THR A 64 12.98 -1.71 -4.25
C THR A 64 12.78 -2.62 -5.46
N ALA A 65 13.41 -2.31 -6.60
CA ALA A 65 13.32 -3.14 -7.80
C ALA A 65 13.88 -4.56 -7.60
N ARG A 66 14.97 -4.70 -6.83
CA ARG A 66 15.50 -6.01 -6.42
C ARG A 66 14.55 -6.77 -5.51
N PHE A 67 13.98 -6.09 -4.52
CA PHE A 67 13.02 -6.70 -3.59
C PHE A 67 11.77 -7.22 -4.32
N LEU A 68 11.31 -6.49 -5.34
CA LEU A 68 10.18 -6.88 -6.18
C LEU A 68 10.56 -7.90 -7.28
N ALA A 69 11.77 -8.48 -7.23
CA ALA A 69 12.30 -9.42 -8.21
C ALA A 69 12.31 -8.91 -9.67
N LEU A 70 12.28 -7.59 -9.89
CA LEU A 70 12.33 -6.96 -11.21
C LEU A 70 13.77 -6.88 -11.76
N ILE A 71 14.77 -6.98 -10.87
CA ILE A 71 16.18 -7.08 -11.23
C ILE A 71 16.66 -8.47 -10.80
N PRO A 72 17.18 -9.30 -11.73
CA PRO A 72 17.72 -10.61 -11.39
C PRO A 72 18.82 -10.51 -10.31
N PRO A 73 18.91 -11.47 -9.38
CA PRO A 73 19.84 -11.39 -8.24
C PRO A 73 21.31 -11.32 -8.67
N HIS A 74 21.65 -11.85 -9.85
CA HIS A 74 22.99 -11.83 -10.42
C HIS A 74 23.35 -10.52 -11.15
N ARG A 75 22.47 -9.51 -11.17
CA ARG A 75 22.69 -8.24 -11.87
C ARG A 75 22.49 -7.04 -10.95
N PHE A 76 23.26 -5.99 -11.21
CA PHE A 76 23.18 -4.70 -10.50
C PHE A 76 22.25 -3.69 -11.17
N LEU A 77 21.98 -3.85 -12.46
CA LEU A 77 21.13 -2.97 -13.25
C LEU A 77 19.99 -3.76 -13.90
N PRO A 78 18.84 -3.11 -14.18
CA PRO A 78 17.77 -3.72 -14.96
C PRO A 78 18.29 -4.16 -16.33
N VAL A 79 17.68 -5.21 -16.88
CA VAL A 79 18.08 -5.76 -18.19
C VAL A 79 17.61 -4.81 -19.31
N PRO A 80 18.42 -4.56 -20.35
CA PRO A 80 17.95 -3.84 -21.53
C PRO A 80 16.73 -4.55 -22.13
N PRO A 81 15.67 -3.82 -22.50
CA PRO A 81 14.41 -4.45 -22.89
C PRO A 81 14.53 -5.27 -24.17
N GLN A 82 13.89 -6.44 -24.21
CA GLN A 82 13.61 -7.20 -25.43
C GLN A 82 12.18 -6.97 -25.97
N GLY A 83 11.43 -5.99 -25.41
CA GLY A 83 10.07 -5.65 -25.84
C GLY A 83 9.44 -4.47 -25.06
N PRO A 84 8.18 -4.08 -25.34
CA PRO A 84 7.52 -2.91 -24.77
C PRO A 84 6.97 -3.10 -23.34
N GLY A 85 7.37 -4.16 -22.64
CA GLY A 85 6.85 -4.50 -21.31
C GLY A 85 7.30 -3.59 -20.17
N PRO A 86 6.80 -3.82 -18.92
CA PRO A 86 7.14 -3.01 -17.74
C PRO A 86 8.65 -2.99 -17.41
N GLU A 87 9.38 -4.04 -17.80
CA GLU A 87 10.84 -4.10 -17.72
C GLU A 87 11.53 -2.99 -18.55
N SER A 88 10.97 -2.66 -19.72
CA SER A 88 11.46 -1.57 -20.57
C SER A 88 11.27 -0.21 -19.92
N LEU A 89 10.20 -0.06 -19.16
CA LEU A 89 9.86 1.18 -18.48
C LEU A 89 10.74 1.33 -17.24
N LEU A 90 11.00 0.24 -16.50
CA LEU A 90 11.94 0.20 -15.40
C LEU A 90 13.38 0.51 -15.85
N PHE A 91 13.84 -0.09 -16.94
CA PHE A 91 15.17 0.17 -17.49
C PHE A 91 15.34 1.64 -17.89
N ARG A 92 14.35 2.21 -18.61
CA ARG A 92 14.35 3.63 -18.98
C ARG A 92 14.32 4.52 -17.75
N HIS A 93 13.49 4.21 -16.75
CA HIS A 93 13.42 4.96 -15.51
C HIS A 93 14.76 4.96 -14.76
N ALA A 94 15.43 3.81 -14.65
CA ALA A 94 16.75 3.70 -14.05
C ALA A 94 17.82 4.48 -14.85
N LEU A 95 17.77 4.43 -16.18
CA LEU A 95 18.68 5.17 -17.05
C LEU A 95 18.51 6.69 -16.88
N TRP A 96 17.28 7.18 -16.89
CA TRP A 96 16.98 8.59 -16.63
C TRP A 96 17.35 9.01 -15.21
N GLY A 97 17.17 8.12 -14.23
CA GLY A 97 17.60 8.34 -12.84
C GLY A 97 19.12 8.52 -12.73
N LEU A 98 19.88 7.67 -13.41
CA LEU A 98 21.34 7.78 -13.49
C LEU A 98 21.77 9.06 -14.23
N GLY A 99 21.13 9.37 -15.36
CA GLY A 99 21.37 10.59 -16.11
C GLY A 99 21.11 11.85 -15.27
N SER A 100 20.00 11.87 -14.52
CA SER A 100 19.68 12.94 -13.57
C SER A 100 20.77 13.10 -12.50
N LEU A 101 21.29 12.00 -11.96
CA LEU A 101 22.39 12.04 -10.99
C LEU A 101 23.65 12.68 -11.60
N LEU A 102 24.04 12.28 -12.82
CA LEU A 102 25.20 12.83 -13.51
C LEU A 102 25.05 14.33 -13.82
N VAL A 103 23.87 14.74 -14.31
CA VAL A 103 23.58 16.16 -14.59
C VAL A 103 23.52 16.97 -13.29
N GLY A 104 22.98 16.40 -12.21
CA GLY A 104 22.97 17.02 -10.88
C GLY A 104 24.37 17.21 -10.29
N ILE A 105 25.28 16.25 -10.49
CA ILE A 105 26.71 16.41 -10.16
C ILE A 105 27.30 17.57 -10.97
N GLY A 106 27.03 17.63 -12.28
CA GLY A 106 27.49 18.71 -13.15
C GLY A 106 26.96 20.08 -12.73
N ALA A 107 25.67 20.18 -12.39
CA ALA A 107 25.05 21.41 -11.91
C ALA A 107 25.68 21.87 -10.58
N THR A 108 25.83 20.95 -9.62
CA THR A 108 26.43 21.21 -8.31
C THR A 108 27.90 21.62 -8.45
N TRP A 109 28.68 20.92 -9.28
CA TRP A 109 30.04 21.31 -9.60
C TRP A 109 30.10 22.71 -10.23
N ALA A 110 29.22 23.01 -11.20
CA ALA A 110 29.19 24.31 -11.85
C ALA A 110 28.88 25.44 -10.86
N MET A 111 28.07 25.17 -9.84
CA MET A 111 27.75 26.11 -8.75
C MET A 111 28.92 26.32 -7.77
N ASN A 112 29.76 25.31 -7.57
CA ASN A 112 30.85 25.32 -6.58
C ASN A 112 32.25 25.58 -7.18
N ARG A 113 32.39 25.63 -8.52
CA ARG A 113 33.67 25.90 -9.16
C ARG A 113 34.20 27.30 -8.79
N PRO A 114 35.52 27.48 -8.59
CA PRO A 114 36.12 28.80 -8.45
C PRO A 114 35.89 29.61 -9.73
N ARG A 115 35.63 30.91 -9.60
CA ARG A 115 35.31 31.80 -10.73
C ARG A 115 36.12 33.09 -10.65
N LYS A 116 36.41 33.64 -11.82
CA LYS A 116 36.92 35.00 -11.99
C LYS A 116 35.75 35.96 -12.17
N ASP A 117 35.90 37.21 -11.73
CA ASP A 117 34.81 38.20 -11.65
C ASP A 117 34.13 38.54 -13.00
N HIS A 118 34.77 38.21 -14.13
CA HIS A 118 34.26 38.50 -15.49
C HIS A 118 33.50 37.34 -16.16
N GLU A 119 33.45 36.15 -15.56
CA GLU A 119 32.68 35.05 -16.13
C GLU A 119 31.18 35.24 -15.84
N SER A 120 30.33 35.01 -16.84
CA SER A 120 28.86 35.06 -16.66
C SER A 120 28.46 34.30 -15.40
N LEU A 121 27.69 34.96 -14.53
CA LEU A 121 27.41 34.56 -13.13
C LEU A 121 26.46 33.36 -13.03
N GLY A 122 26.72 32.30 -13.79
CA GLY A 122 26.02 31.04 -13.65
C GLY A 122 25.10 30.67 -14.80
N PHE A 123 25.29 31.20 -16.02
CA PHE A 123 24.54 30.71 -17.18
C PHE A 123 24.74 29.19 -17.39
N ARG A 124 25.98 28.71 -17.24
CA ARG A 124 26.28 27.27 -17.24
C ARG A 124 25.56 26.51 -16.12
N ALA A 125 25.53 27.07 -14.91
CA ALA A 125 24.83 26.46 -13.78
C ALA A 125 23.31 26.45 -14.01
N LEU A 126 22.76 27.50 -14.62
CA LEU A 126 21.36 27.64 -14.99
C LEU A 126 20.96 26.60 -16.04
N LEU A 127 21.73 26.46 -17.13
CA LEU A 127 21.46 25.44 -18.15
C LEU A 127 21.51 24.03 -17.57
N LEU A 128 22.50 23.73 -16.73
CA LEU A 128 22.60 22.43 -16.06
C LEU A 128 21.47 22.23 -15.04
N GLY A 129 21.06 23.28 -14.32
CA GLY A 129 19.91 23.24 -13.41
C GLY A 129 18.59 23.00 -14.13
N LEU A 130 18.37 23.64 -15.28
CA LEU A 130 17.21 23.41 -16.15
C LEU A 130 17.21 21.99 -16.72
N GLY A 131 18.37 21.52 -17.21
CA GLY A 131 18.53 20.16 -17.69
C GLY A 131 18.27 19.13 -16.59
N TRP A 132 18.77 19.38 -15.38
CA TRP A 132 18.53 18.52 -14.23
C TRP A 132 17.05 18.47 -13.84
N CYS A 133 16.38 19.65 -13.79
CA CYS A 133 14.95 19.75 -13.56
C CYS A 133 14.15 18.94 -14.60
N ALA A 134 14.46 19.09 -15.88
CA ALA A 134 13.79 18.34 -16.95
C ALA A 134 13.98 16.83 -16.78
N MET A 135 15.20 16.37 -16.46
CA MET A 135 15.44 14.95 -16.21
C MET A 135 14.69 14.43 -14.98
N LEU A 136 14.64 15.18 -13.88
CA LEU A 136 13.87 14.81 -12.69
C LEU A 136 12.37 14.69 -12.98
N LEU A 137 11.82 15.56 -13.84
CA LEU A 137 10.44 15.46 -14.29
C LEU A 137 10.19 14.20 -15.13
N VAL A 138 11.09 13.88 -16.07
CA VAL A 138 11.00 12.64 -16.87
C VAL A 138 11.11 11.39 -15.97
N VAL A 139 12.02 11.41 -14.99
CA VAL A 139 12.15 10.33 -14.00
C VAL A 139 10.87 10.20 -13.18
N GLY A 140 10.30 11.33 -12.73
CA GLY A 140 9.05 11.38 -11.96
C GLY A 140 7.86 10.82 -12.75
N GLU A 141 7.72 11.19 -14.02
CA GLU A 141 6.70 10.63 -14.92
C GLU A 141 6.89 9.11 -15.11
N GLY A 142 8.12 8.67 -15.34
CA GLY A 142 8.43 7.24 -15.45
C GLY A 142 8.09 6.48 -14.16
N GLY A 143 8.40 7.05 -12.99
CA GLY A 143 8.05 6.47 -11.69
C GLY A 143 6.54 6.42 -11.46
N TYR A 144 5.82 7.46 -11.86
CA TYR A 144 4.36 7.50 -11.81
C TYR A 144 3.74 6.38 -12.67
N ARG A 145 4.22 6.21 -13.92
CA ARG A 145 3.77 5.13 -14.81
C ARG A 145 4.11 3.76 -14.23
N LEU A 146 5.30 3.55 -13.66
CA LEU A 146 5.61 2.30 -12.96
C LEU A 146 4.63 2.01 -11.84
N ALA A 147 4.30 3.01 -11.02
CA ALA A 147 3.39 2.84 -9.89
C ALA A 147 1.94 2.58 -10.32
N HIS A 148 1.48 3.17 -11.43
CA HIS A 148 0.05 3.12 -11.83
C HIS A 148 -0.23 2.12 -12.96
N ASP A 149 0.67 1.95 -13.93
CA ASP A 149 0.49 0.98 -15.03
C ASP A 149 0.81 -0.45 -14.57
N SER A 150 1.70 -0.63 -13.60
CA SER A 150 1.96 -1.96 -13.00
C SER A 150 0.86 -2.42 -12.04
N LEU A 151 -0.13 -1.56 -11.76
CA LEU A 151 -1.37 -1.90 -11.05
C LEU A 151 -2.51 -2.31 -12.02
N ARG A 152 -2.30 -2.24 -13.34
CA ARG A 152 -3.12 -3.02 -14.27
C ARG A 152 -2.57 -4.45 -14.25
N PRO A 153 -3.35 -5.46 -13.82
CA PRO A 153 -2.91 -6.83 -13.96
C PRO A 153 -2.60 -7.06 -15.43
N PRO A 154 -1.41 -7.57 -15.79
CA PRO A 154 -1.18 -8.00 -17.16
C PRO A 154 -2.26 -9.04 -17.47
N THR A 155 -2.99 -8.82 -18.57
CA THR A 155 -3.76 -9.88 -19.20
C THR A 155 -2.81 -11.06 -19.35
N PRO A 156 -3.05 -12.20 -18.69
CA PRO A 156 -2.08 -13.28 -18.69
C PRO A 156 -1.86 -13.72 -20.12
N VAL A 157 -0.68 -13.44 -20.65
CA VAL A 157 -0.16 -14.15 -21.83
C VAL A 157 -0.08 -15.59 -21.36
N ALA A 158 -0.89 -16.44 -21.99
CA ALA A 158 -1.00 -17.85 -21.67
C ALA A 158 0.40 -18.49 -21.73
N ALA A 159 1.04 -18.65 -20.57
CA ALA A 159 2.09 -19.63 -20.41
C ALA A 159 1.44 -20.99 -20.67
N ALA A 160 2.04 -21.78 -21.56
CA ALA A 160 1.60 -23.14 -21.85
C ALA A 160 1.49 -23.92 -20.53
N LEU A 161 0.26 -24.07 -20.05
CA LEU A 161 -0.05 -24.76 -18.81
C LEU A 161 0.02 -26.26 -19.07
N ALA A 162 0.73 -26.95 -18.18
CA ALA A 162 0.49 -28.35 -17.86
C ALA A 162 -1.03 -28.61 -17.75
N PRO A 163 -1.52 -29.82 -18.06
CA PRO A 163 -2.95 -30.10 -18.14
C PRO A 163 -3.63 -29.66 -16.83
N PRO A 164 -4.68 -28.81 -16.92
CA PRO A 164 -5.29 -28.23 -15.75
C PRO A 164 -5.95 -29.33 -14.91
N VAL A 165 -5.59 -29.36 -13.63
CA VAL A 165 -6.42 -30.00 -12.61
C VAL A 165 -7.83 -29.39 -12.74
N PRO A 166 -8.89 -30.20 -12.88
CA PRO A 166 -10.24 -29.67 -13.03
C PRO A 166 -10.58 -28.81 -11.81
N LYS A 167 -10.74 -27.49 -12.05
CA LYS A 167 -11.25 -26.57 -11.04
C LYS A 167 -12.65 -27.05 -10.63
N PRO A 168 -12.95 -27.14 -9.33
CA PRO A 168 -14.33 -27.35 -8.87
C PRO A 168 -15.25 -26.31 -9.52
N ALA A 169 -16.47 -26.72 -9.86
CA ALA A 169 -17.46 -25.84 -10.46
C ALA A 169 -17.59 -24.56 -9.61
N LEU A 170 -17.42 -23.40 -10.26
CA LEU A 170 -17.59 -22.10 -9.62
C LEU A 170 -19.03 -22.01 -9.11
N ASP A 171 -19.20 -21.80 -7.80
CA ASP A 171 -20.50 -21.50 -7.20
C ASP A 171 -21.09 -20.27 -7.91
N SER A 172 -22.30 -20.38 -8.45
CA SER A 172 -23.01 -19.29 -9.13
C SER A 172 -23.14 -18.02 -8.25
N GLU A 173 -23.15 -18.17 -6.93
CA GLU A 173 -23.21 -17.06 -5.99
C GLU A 173 -21.86 -16.37 -5.73
N SER A 174 -20.74 -16.94 -6.18
CA SER A 174 -19.41 -16.31 -6.08
C SER A 174 -19.27 -15.04 -6.92
N THR A 175 -20.23 -14.79 -7.81
CA THR A 175 -20.30 -13.59 -8.67
C THR A 175 -21.19 -12.48 -8.12
N LEU A 176 -21.95 -12.72 -7.05
CA LEU A 176 -22.86 -11.74 -6.46
C LEU A 176 -22.12 -10.69 -5.62
N PRO A 177 -22.64 -9.45 -5.51
CA PRO A 177 -22.09 -8.42 -4.64
C PRO A 177 -21.98 -8.92 -3.19
N VAL A 178 -20.87 -8.60 -2.53
CA VAL A 178 -20.61 -9.03 -1.16
C VAL A 178 -21.59 -8.32 -0.21
N ARG A 179 -22.73 -8.96 0.11
CA ARG A 179 -23.75 -8.41 1.06
C ARG A 179 -23.13 -8.05 2.41
N ALA A 180 -22.08 -8.77 2.81
CA ALA A 180 -21.33 -8.50 4.02
C ALA A 180 -20.61 -7.13 4.05
N LEU A 181 -20.53 -6.39 2.94
CA LEU A 181 -19.96 -5.03 2.92
C LEU A 181 -20.92 -3.97 3.46
N ASP A 182 -22.23 -4.21 3.39
CA ASP A 182 -23.26 -3.32 3.94
C ASP A 182 -23.66 -3.72 5.37
N TYR A 183 -22.68 -4.17 6.16
CA TYR A 183 -22.90 -4.61 7.54
C TYR A 183 -23.35 -3.48 8.47
N ALA A 184 -23.18 -2.22 8.06
CA ALA A 184 -23.68 -1.06 8.79
C ALA A 184 -25.22 -0.96 8.80
N SER A 185 -25.89 -1.64 7.87
CA SER A 185 -27.35 -1.80 7.88
C SER A 185 -27.87 -2.80 8.92
N LEU A 186 -26.97 -3.60 9.52
CA LEU A 186 -27.29 -4.64 10.49
C LEU A 186 -27.23 -4.12 11.93
N GLU A 187 -27.78 -4.89 12.87
CA GLU A 187 -27.76 -4.55 14.28
C GLU A 187 -26.42 -4.92 14.93
N ALA A 188 -25.75 -3.93 15.52
CA ALA A 188 -24.54 -4.18 16.29
C ALA A 188 -24.86 -4.93 17.60
N ILE A 189 -24.20 -6.06 17.82
CA ILE A 189 -24.39 -6.85 19.05
C ILE A 189 -23.68 -6.21 20.23
N HIS A 190 -22.51 -5.61 19.99
CA HIS A 190 -21.73 -4.90 20.99
C HIS A 190 -21.56 -3.42 20.60
N PRO A 191 -21.59 -2.50 21.59
CA PRO A 191 -21.35 -1.08 21.34
C PRO A 191 -19.91 -0.82 20.91
N GLU A 192 -18.95 -1.56 21.46
CA GLU A 192 -17.51 -1.41 21.19
C GLU A 192 -16.93 -2.69 20.58
N PRO A 193 -15.85 -2.60 19.77
CA PRO A 193 -15.10 -3.77 19.32
C PRO A 193 -14.46 -4.52 20.49
N VAL A 194 -14.34 -5.84 20.33
CA VAL A 194 -13.83 -6.75 21.36
C VAL A 194 -12.71 -7.62 20.78
N LYS A 195 -11.70 -7.94 21.59
CA LYS A 195 -10.58 -8.75 21.12
C LYS A 195 -10.97 -10.23 21.07
N SER A 196 -10.79 -10.87 19.92
CA SER A 196 -11.17 -12.27 19.71
C SER A 196 -9.96 -13.15 19.38
N PRO A 197 -9.53 -14.03 20.32
CA PRO A 197 -8.47 -15.00 20.06
C PRO A 197 -8.76 -15.92 18.85
N ALA A 198 -10.01 -16.37 18.71
CA ALA A 198 -10.44 -17.26 17.62
C ALA A 198 -10.30 -16.66 16.21
N HIS A 199 -10.18 -15.33 16.11
CA HIS A 199 -10.08 -14.60 14.83
C HIS A 199 -8.68 -13.98 14.64
N GLY A 200 -7.65 -14.69 15.11
CA GLY A 200 -6.26 -14.27 15.04
C GLY A 200 -5.90 -13.15 16.02
N GLY A 201 -6.61 -13.06 17.15
CA GLY A 201 -6.39 -12.03 18.17
C GLY A 201 -6.80 -10.61 17.74
N ARG A 202 -7.60 -10.47 16.68
CA ARG A 202 -8.07 -9.18 16.16
C ARG A 202 -9.17 -8.59 17.02
N TRP A 203 -9.31 -7.27 16.93
CA TRP A 203 -10.50 -6.59 17.45
C TRP A 203 -11.64 -6.81 16.46
N ILE A 204 -12.77 -7.32 16.94
CA ILE A 204 -13.93 -7.64 16.12
C ILE A 204 -15.16 -6.91 16.64
N ARG A 205 -16.10 -6.62 15.75
CA ARG A 205 -17.45 -6.20 16.11
C ARG A 205 -18.44 -7.05 15.33
N ALA A 206 -19.39 -7.65 16.04
CA ALA A 206 -20.42 -8.48 15.48
C ALA A 206 -21.65 -7.65 15.11
N TRP A 207 -22.15 -7.89 13.91
CA TRP A 207 -23.33 -7.27 13.31
C TRP A 207 -24.25 -8.38 12.84
N VAL A 208 -25.55 -8.28 13.13
CA VAL A 208 -26.50 -9.37 12.88
C VAL A 208 -27.78 -8.80 12.29
N SER A 209 -28.44 -9.55 11.39
CA SER A 209 -29.78 -9.18 10.92
C SER A 209 -30.70 -8.91 12.12
N PRO A 210 -31.49 -7.82 12.11
CA PRO A 210 -32.32 -7.43 13.26
C PRO A 210 -33.22 -8.56 13.78
N GLU A 211 -33.81 -9.35 12.88
CA GLU A 211 -34.66 -10.50 13.21
C GLU A 211 -33.92 -11.65 13.93
N ALA A 212 -32.60 -11.74 13.74
CA ALA A 212 -31.75 -12.79 14.32
C ALA A 212 -30.92 -12.31 15.52
N ALA A 213 -30.84 -11.00 15.77
CA ALA A 213 -30.03 -10.42 16.84
C ALA A 213 -30.43 -10.92 18.25
N PRO A 214 -31.72 -11.08 18.61
CA PRO A 214 -32.11 -11.64 19.91
C PRO A 214 -31.60 -13.08 20.10
N ALA A 215 -31.80 -13.94 19.10
CA ALA A 215 -31.33 -15.33 19.13
C ALA A 215 -29.80 -15.39 19.22
N TYR A 216 -29.09 -14.54 18.47
CA TYR A 216 -27.64 -14.45 18.51
C TYR A 216 -27.12 -14.07 19.91
N ARG A 217 -27.74 -13.07 20.55
CA ARG A 217 -27.39 -12.63 21.93
C ARG A 217 -27.67 -13.71 22.97
N ALA A 218 -28.77 -14.43 22.81
CA ALA A 218 -29.15 -15.54 23.69
C ALA A 218 -28.31 -16.81 23.46
N GLY A 219 -27.45 -16.84 22.43
CA GLY A 219 -26.70 -18.03 22.03
C GLY A 219 -27.61 -19.16 21.51
N GLN A 220 -28.81 -18.81 21.05
CA GLN A 220 -29.75 -19.75 20.47
C GLN A 220 -29.39 -20.02 18.99
N PRO A 221 -29.90 -21.13 18.42
CA PRO A 221 -29.81 -21.36 16.98
C PRO A 221 -30.36 -20.17 16.20
N LEU A 222 -29.65 -19.77 15.14
CA LEU A 222 -30.10 -18.69 14.28
C LEU A 222 -31.23 -19.16 13.36
N PRO A 223 -32.16 -18.28 12.96
CA PRO A 223 -33.16 -18.60 11.95
C PRO A 223 -32.54 -18.67 10.56
N SER A 224 -33.14 -19.46 9.66
CA SER A 224 -32.76 -19.45 8.23
C SER A 224 -32.91 -18.04 7.66
N GLY A 225 -31.96 -17.62 6.84
CA GLY A 225 -31.83 -16.25 6.31
C GLY A 225 -31.02 -15.31 7.21
N ALA A 226 -30.67 -15.71 8.45
CA ALA A 226 -29.86 -14.87 9.33
C ALA A 226 -28.48 -14.60 8.75
N LEU A 227 -28.09 -13.33 8.73
CA LEU A 227 -26.75 -12.88 8.38
C LEU A 227 -26.02 -12.39 9.64
N VAL A 228 -24.83 -12.92 9.86
CA VAL A 228 -23.88 -12.46 10.88
C VAL A 228 -22.63 -11.97 10.18
N VAL A 229 -22.19 -10.75 10.47
CA VAL A 229 -20.94 -10.19 9.96
C VAL A 229 -20.04 -9.80 11.13
N LEU A 230 -18.78 -10.20 11.05
CA LEU A 230 -17.71 -9.75 11.92
C LEU A 230 -16.82 -8.78 11.14
N SER A 231 -16.96 -7.49 11.43
CA SER A 231 -15.96 -6.50 11.01
C SER A 231 -14.76 -6.61 11.94
N SER A 232 -13.55 -6.62 11.42
CA SER A 232 -12.34 -6.66 12.26
C SER A 232 -11.40 -5.50 12.01
N SER A 233 -10.49 -5.27 12.95
CA SER A 233 -9.35 -4.36 12.86
C SER A 233 -8.17 -4.98 13.58
N GLU A 234 -6.96 -4.66 13.11
CA GLU A 234 -5.73 -5.12 13.76
C GLU A 234 -5.57 -4.48 15.15
N ASP A 235 -4.76 -5.10 16.01
CA ASP A 235 -4.40 -4.53 17.31
C ASP A 235 -3.30 -3.48 17.14
N ARG A 236 -3.54 -2.28 17.69
CA ARG A 236 -2.55 -1.22 17.80
C ARG A 236 -2.44 -0.79 19.26
N TRP A 237 -1.44 -1.34 19.95
CA TRP A 237 -1.14 -1.05 21.35
C TRP A 237 -2.32 -1.35 22.30
N GLY A 238 -2.97 -2.50 22.11
CA GLY A 238 -4.10 -2.92 22.95
C GLY A 238 -5.41 -2.20 22.65
N ARG A 239 -5.54 -1.60 21.46
CA ARG A 239 -6.76 -0.94 20.95
C ARG A 239 -7.00 -1.32 19.49
N PRO A 240 -8.25 -1.25 18.99
CA PRO A 240 -8.54 -1.43 17.58
C PRO A 240 -7.82 -0.34 16.75
N SER A 241 -7.15 -0.75 15.67
CA SER A 241 -6.56 0.19 14.71
C SER A 241 -7.64 0.87 13.86
N ALA A 242 -7.29 2.00 13.24
CA ALA A 242 -8.16 2.67 12.27
C ALA A 242 -8.19 1.95 10.91
N GLU A 243 -7.34 0.95 10.70
CA GLU A 243 -7.27 0.20 9.45
C GLU A 243 -8.21 -1.01 9.52
N PRO A 244 -9.19 -1.13 8.60
CA PRO A 244 -10.11 -2.25 8.59
C PRO A 244 -9.36 -3.54 8.22
N GLY A 245 -9.52 -4.54 9.08
CA GLY A 245 -9.09 -5.91 8.85
C GLY A 245 -10.08 -6.68 7.97
N PRO A 246 -9.94 -8.02 7.91
CA PRO A 246 -10.86 -8.85 7.16
C PRO A 246 -12.27 -8.83 7.74
N ILE A 247 -13.25 -8.93 6.85
CA ILE A 247 -14.66 -9.15 7.15
C ILE A 247 -14.93 -10.64 7.05
N HIS A 248 -15.52 -11.20 8.10
CA HIS A 248 -16.02 -12.58 8.10
C HIS A 248 -17.54 -12.50 8.12
N ALA A 249 -18.21 -13.32 7.31
CA ALA A 249 -19.66 -13.41 7.37
C ALA A 249 -20.11 -14.86 7.38
N LEU A 250 -21.24 -15.08 8.05
CA LEU A 250 -21.96 -16.33 8.11
C LEU A 250 -23.41 -16.03 7.74
N GLU A 251 -23.89 -16.65 6.67
CA GLU A 251 -25.29 -16.64 6.29
C GLU A 251 -25.88 -18.03 6.56
N LEU A 252 -26.92 -18.12 7.38
CA LEU A 252 -27.58 -19.39 7.62
C LEU A 252 -28.60 -19.64 6.51
N LYS A 253 -28.33 -20.64 5.66
CA LYS A 253 -29.26 -21.08 4.62
C LYS A 253 -29.99 -22.34 5.03
N ALA A 254 -31.00 -22.73 4.25
CA ALA A 254 -31.72 -23.98 4.46
C ALA A 254 -30.78 -25.22 4.37
N SER A 255 -29.72 -25.14 3.56
CA SER A 255 -28.69 -26.17 3.44
C SER A 255 -27.60 -26.12 4.52
N GLY A 256 -27.65 -25.16 5.44
CA GLY A 256 -26.65 -24.94 6.48
C GLY A 256 -25.90 -23.60 6.35
N PRO A 257 -24.90 -23.36 7.22
CA PRO A 257 -24.16 -22.11 7.23
C PRO A 257 -23.27 -21.97 6.00
N THR A 258 -23.37 -20.83 5.33
CA THR A 258 -22.48 -20.41 4.24
C THR A 258 -21.54 -19.34 4.77
N LEU A 259 -20.24 -19.63 4.74
CA LEU A 259 -19.20 -18.73 5.22
C LEU A 259 -18.66 -17.87 4.08
N THR A 260 -18.27 -16.64 4.43
CA THR A 260 -17.61 -15.70 3.53
C THR A 260 -16.44 -15.06 4.27
N PHE A 261 -15.30 -14.96 3.61
CA PHE A 261 -14.16 -14.18 4.04
C PHE A 261 -13.86 -13.13 2.97
N TYR A 262 -13.75 -11.87 3.38
CA TYR A 262 -13.43 -10.78 2.49
C TYR A 262 -12.38 -9.88 3.12
N TRP A 263 -11.32 -9.57 2.37
CA TRP A 263 -10.35 -8.58 2.80
C TRP A 263 -10.03 -7.63 1.65
N ALA A 264 -10.52 -6.39 1.75
CA ALA A 264 -10.36 -5.37 0.71
C ALA A 264 -8.89 -5.08 0.38
N ARG A 265 -8.02 -5.13 1.40
CA ARG A 265 -6.60 -4.85 1.30
C ARG A 265 -5.83 -5.73 2.27
N VAL A 266 -5.23 -6.80 1.76
CA VAL A 266 -4.32 -7.64 2.54
C VAL A 266 -2.99 -6.91 2.74
N PRO A 267 -2.55 -6.68 3.99
CA PRO A 267 -1.23 -6.13 4.32
C PRO A 267 -0.12 -6.93 3.64
N MET A 268 0.91 -6.28 3.08
CA MET A 268 1.88 -6.99 2.24
C MET A 268 2.64 -8.08 2.99
N ASP A 269 2.89 -7.88 4.28
CA ASP A 269 3.51 -8.86 5.18
C ASP A 269 2.67 -10.13 5.37
N ARG A 270 1.34 -10.04 5.20
CA ARG A 270 0.42 -11.18 5.27
C ARG A 270 0.07 -11.80 3.93
N ARG A 271 0.32 -11.12 2.81
CA ARG A 271 0.00 -11.66 1.47
C ARG A 271 0.51 -13.08 1.20
N PRO A 272 1.69 -13.52 1.68
CA PRO A 272 2.11 -14.91 1.51
C PRO A 272 1.13 -15.94 2.10
N GLU A 273 0.41 -15.60 3.17
CA GLU A 273 -0.63 -16.45 3.79
C GLU A 273 -1.90 -16.54 2.90
N PHE A 274 -2.06 -15.62 1.95
CA PHE A 274 -3.22 -15.47 1.08
C PHE A 274 -2.85 -15.63 -0.41
N GLY A 275 -1.83 -16.44 -0.72
CA GLY A 275 -1.43 -16.72 -2.10
C GLY A 275 -0.81 -15.53 -2.85
N GLY A 276 -0.35 -14.49 -2.13
CA GLY A 276 0.19 -13.27 -2.70
C GLY A 276 -0.85 -12.20 -3.02
N GLU A 277 -2.14 -12.48 -2.79
CA GLU A 277 -3.24 -11.63 -3.23
C GLU A 277 -3.33 -10.31 -2.46
N SER A 278 -3.55 -9.21 -3.17
CA SER A 278 -3.74 -7.89 -2.56
C SER A 278 -5.16 -7.67 -2.02
N ARG A 279 -6.11 -8.50 -2.46
CA ARG A 279 -7.50 -8.52 -2.04
C ARG A 279 -7.99 -9.97 -2.07
N VAL A 280 -8.75 -10.37 -1.06
CA VAL A 280 -9.23 -11.73 -0.94
C VAL A 280 -10.75 -11.74 -0.86
N TYR A 281 -11.36 -12.69 -1.55
CA TYR A 281 -12.78 -13.01 -1.42
C TYR A 281 -12.95 -14.52 -1.57
N TRP A 282 -13.33 -15.17 -0.49
CA TRP A 282 -13.60 -16.61 -0.42
C TRP A 282 -15.01 -16.82 0.09
N ARG A 283 -15.72 -17.80 -0.47
CA ARG A 283 -17.11 -18.07 -0.09
C ARG A 283 -17.46 -19.55 -0.20
N GLY A 284 -18.40 -20.00 0.63
CA GLY A 284 -19.01 -21.31 0.54
C GLY A 284 -17.99 -22.44 0.75
N GLN A 285 -17.78 -23.24 -0.29
CA GLN A 285 -16.90 -24.41 -0.27
C GLN A 285 -15.45 -24.10 -0.68
N ASP A 286 -15.06 -22.82 -0.73
CA ASP A 286 -13.66 -22.45 -0.98
C ASP A 286 -12.73 -23.18 0.02
N PRO A 287 -11.64 -23.83 -0.44
CA PRO A 287 -10.72 -24.56 0.43
C PRO A 287 -10.11 -23.71 1.56
N HIS A 288 -9.93 -22.41 1.34
CA HIS A 288 -9.35 -21.51 2.36
C HIS A 288 -10.27 -21.28 3.55
N LEU A 289 -11.56 -21.61 3.42
CA LEU A 289 -12.54 -21.52 4.48
C LEU A 289 -12.67 -22.81 5.30
N GLU A 290 -11.86 -23.84 5.04
CA GLU A 290 -11.96 -25.13 5.74
C GLU A 290 -11.83 -24.96 7.25
N ALA A 291 -10.82 -24.24 7.73
CA ALA A 291 -10.65 -23.96 9.15
C ALA A 291 -11.87 -23.24 9.77
N CYS A 292 -12.52 -22.36 9.02
CA CYS A 292 -13.73 -21.68 9.46
C CYS A 292 -14.91 -22.67 9.53
N ARG A 293 -15.07 -23.54 8.53
CA ARG A 293 -16.11 -24.58 8.51
C ARG A 293 -15.92 -25.57 9.65
N THR A 294 -14.71 -26.08 9.85
CA THR A 294 -14.42 -27.04 10.94
C THR A 294 -14.73 -26.42 12.30
N CYS A 295 -14.29 -25.18 12.55
CA CYS A 295 -14.55 -24.49 13.81
C CYS A 295 -16.06 -24.25 14.04
N HIS A 296 -16.81 -23.92 12.99
CA HIS A 296 -18.25 -23.66 13.09
C HIS A 296 -19.12 -24.92 12.97
N ALA A 297 -18.55 -26.09 12.65
CA ALA A 297 -19.29 -27.35 12.54
C ALA A 297 -19.78 -27.88 13.90
N GLU A 298 -19.04 -27.59 14.96
CA GLU A 298 -19.41 -27.91 16.35
C GLU A 298 -20.52 -26.98 16.89
N GLY A 299 -20.97 -26.04 16.07
CA GLY A 299 -22.01 -25.08 16.38
C GLY A 299 -21.47 -23.68 16.67
N MET A 300 -22.36 -22.87 17.18
CA MET A 300 -22.13 -21.47 17.47
C MET A 300 -21.39 -21.36 18.82
N ALA A 301 -20.23 -20.66 18.86
CA ALA A 301 -19.43 -20.43 20.08
C ALA A 301 -20.25 -20.19 21.35
N ASP A 302 -19.82 -20.69 22.51
CA ASP A 302 -20.54 -20.60 23.80
C ASP A 302 -21.03 -19.17 24.11
N PRO A 303 -22.33 -18.95 24.40
CA PRO A 303 -22.85 -17.64 24.82
C PRO A 303 -22.10 -17.00 25.99
N ALA A 304 -21.50 -17.79 26.90
CA ALA A 304 -20.65 -17.27 27.97
C ALA A 304 -19.34 -16.65 27.44
N GLN A 305 -18.78 -17.16 26.33
CA GLN A 305 -17.63 -16.55 25.68
C GLN A 305 -18.02 -15.25 24.97
N ARG A 306 -19.22 -15.17 24.39
CA ARG A 306 -19.75 -13.96 23.71
C ARG A 306 -20.10 -12.83 24.67
N SER A 307 -20.63 -13.18 25.85
CA SER A 307 -21.07 -12.22 26.87
C SER A 307 -19.97 -11.79 27.84
N ARG A 308 -18.84 -12.53 27.90
CA ARG A 308 -17.63 -12.16 28.66
C ARG A 308 -16.75 -11.13 27.96
N TRP A 309 -17.01 -10.84 26.68
CA TRP A 309 -16.35 -9.77 25.92
C TRP A 309 -16.78 -8.35 26.33
N ARG A 310 -17.09 -8.13 27.61
CA ARG A 310 -17.48 -6.80 28.09
C ARG A 310 -16.28 -5.86 28.03
N ALA A 311 -16.44 -4.74 27.33
CA ALA A 311 -15.64 -3.55 27.57
C ALA A 311 -15.62 -3.28 29.09
N LYS A 312 -14.43 -3.00 29.63
CA LYS A 312 -14.26 -2.62 31.03
C LYS A 312 -15.20 -1.44 31.26
N ARG A 313 -16.24 -1.60 32.10
CA ARG A 313 -17.09 -0.47 32.52
C ARG A 313 -16.14 0.59 33.08
N VAL A 314 -16.05 1.74 32.41
CA VAL A 314 -15.53 2.94 33.07
C VAL A 314 -16.54 3.24 34.17
N VAL A 315 -16.16 2.92 35.40
CA VAL A 315 -16.86 3.42 36.58
C VAL A 315 -16.60 4.93 36.55
N PRO A 316 -17.63 5.78 36.43
CA PRO A 316 -17.42 7.21 36.59
C PRO A 316 -16.87 7.42 38.00
N ASP A 317 -15.74 8.12 38.11
CA ASP A 317 -15.19 8.51 39.40
C ASP A 317 -16.32 9.17 40.20
N ALA A 318 -16.59 8.60 41.37
CA ALA A 318 -17.45 9.22 42.35
C ALA A 318 -16.82 10.58 42.69
N ALA A 319 -17.56 11.64 42.39
CA ALA A 319 -17.25 12.96 42.90
C ALA A 319 -17.44 12.91 44.42
N ASP A 320 -16.33 13.07 45.15
CA ASP A 320 -16.27 13.61 46.51
C ASP A 320 -15.36 14.84 46.49
#